data_AF-A0A3E1EQI2-F1
#
_entry.id   AF-A0A3E1EQI2-F1
#
_cell.length_a   1.000
_cell.length_b   1.000
_cell.length_c   1.000
_cell.angle_alpha   90.00
_cell.angle_beta   90.00
_cell.angle_gamma   90.00
#
_symmetry.space_group_name_H-M   'P 1'
#
loop_
_entity.id
_entity.type
_entity.pdbx_description
1 polymer ?
#
loop_
_entity_poly.entity_id
_entity_poly.type
_entity_poly.pdbx_seq_one_letter_code
_entity_poly.pdbx_strand_id
1 'polypeptide(L)'
;MRSIPTYPLNFRRLQLSLTSRRAPIANGYSTRYSEIVNCSAKMDATVSVYRRKTDLIAVATGRTTMGVGFETGPAITLPMDTSSNRVGQEVIKLFDACGATVKHPKTFGGPESPVLQEARCSRWPDFMRSRPDHITVTRTDAFIRVEFWRRDGRGFAPANPPDTVVLDYDAPPEHLGNVLVGRSKKDNAEQAAS
;
A
#
# COMPACT_ATOMS: atom_id res chain seq x y z
N MET A 1 0.34 -35.13 56.40
CA MET A 1 0.89 -35.44 55.06
C MET A 1 -0.21 -36.06 54.22
N ARG A 2 -0.67 -35.39 53.15
CA ARG A 2 -1.74 -35.87 52.27
C ARG A 2 -1.14 -36.20 50.90
N SER A 3 -1.34 -37.43 50.44
CA SER A 3 -0.88 -37.96 49.16
C SER A 3 -1.70 -37.39 48.00
N ILE A 4 -1.02 -36.88 46.97
CA ILE A 4 -1.62 -36.44 45.71
C ILE A 4 -1.68 -37.63 44.76
N PRO A 5 -2.83 -37.98 44.16
CA PRO A 5 -2.90 -39.03 43.16
C PRO A 5 -2.40 -38.53 41.79
N THR A 6 -1.46 -39.27 41.22
CA THR A 6 -0.95 -39.12 39.85
C THR A 6 -1.87 -39.84 38.86
N TYR A 7 -2.35 -39.12 37.84
CA TYR A 7 -3.06 -39.69 36.70
C TYR A 7 -2.10 -39.85 35.50
N PRO A 8 -2.19 -40.94 34.71
CA PRO A 8 -1.38 -41.12 33.51
C PRO A 8 -1.90 -40.27 32.35
N LEU A 9 -1.01 -39.46 31.77
CA LEU A 9 -1.25 -38.71 30.52
C LEU A 9 -1.17 -39.66 29.32
N ASN A 10 -2.33 -40.03 28.77
CA ASN A 10 -2.43 -40.70 27.47
C ASN A 10 -2.22 -39.69 26.34
N PHE A 11 -1.05 -39.70 25.70
CA PHE A 11 -0.82 -38.99 24.43
C PHE A 11 -1.45 -39.75 23.27
N ARG A 12 -2.70 -39.43 22.92
CA ARG A 12 -3.26 -39.78 21.61
C ARG A 12 -2.84 -38.74 20.57
N ARG A 13 -2.07 -39.22 19.58
CA ARG A 13 -1.66 -38.50 18.37
C ARG A 13 -2.90 -38.23 17.51
N LEU A 14 -3.40 -36.99 17.50
CA LEU A 14 -4.43 -36.55 16.55
C LEU A 14 -3.75 -36.15 15.23
N GLN A 15 -3.86 -37.00 14.21
CA GLN A 15 -3.68 -36.59 12.82
C GLN A 15 -4.89 -35.76 12.41
N LEU A 16 -4.74 -34.45 12.33
CA LEU A 16 -5.71 -33.56 11.70
C LEU A 16 -5.45 -33.55 10.19
N SER A 17 -6.33 -34.19 9.42
CA SER A 17 -6.35 -34.03 7.96
C SER A 17 -7.01 -32.71 7.61
N LEU A 18 -6.23 -31.74 7.14
CA LEU A 18 -6.72 -30.45 6.64
C LEU A 18 -7.35 -30.63 5.26
N THR A 19 -8.59 -31.08 5.19
CA THR A 19 -9.46 -30.83 4.04
C THR A 19 -10.22 -29.54 4.27
N SER A 20 -9.55 -28.41 4.02
CA SER A 20 -10.18 -27.09 3.97
C SER A 20 -11.01 -26.96 2.69
N ARG A 21 -12.29 -27.32 2.76
CA ARG A 21 -13.30 -26.87 1.79
C ARG A 21 -13.64 -25.42 2.11
N ARG A 22 -12.95 -24.47 1.46
CA ARG A 22 -13.43 -23.08 1.38
C ARG A 22 -14.50 -23.01 0.30
N ALA A 23 -15.68 -22.53 0.69
CA ALA A 23 -16.71 -22.09 -0.23
C ALA A 23 -16.18 -20.94 -1.12
N PRO A 24 -16.61 -20.85 -2.39
CA PRO A 24 -16.19 -19.77 -3.27
C PRO A 24 -16.82 -18.44 -2.82
N ILE A 25 -15.97 -17.44 -2.58
CA ILE A 25 -16.39 -16.05 -2.49
C ILE A 25 -16.69 -15.62 -3.94
N ALA A 26 -17.97 -15.55 -4.26
CA ALA A 26 -18.46 -15.01 -5.52
C ALA A 26 -18.28 -13.48 -5.53
N ASN A 27 -17.08 -13.03 -5.91
CA ASN A 27 -16.90 -11.67 -6.39
C ASN A 27 -16.98 -11.72 -7.92
N GLY A 28 -18.09 -11.22 -8.46
CA GLY A 28 -18.26 -10.97 -9.89
C GLY A 28 -17.29 -9.88 -10.33
N TYR A 29 -16.08 -10.29 -10.74
CA TYR A 29 -15.17 -9.44 -11.49
C TYR A 29 -15.54 -9.55 -12.96
N SER A 30 -16.25 -8.54 -13.47
CA SER A 30 -16.48 -8.35 -14.90
C SER A 30 -16.09 -6.92 -15.29
N THR A 31 -14.79 -6.68 -15.39
CA THR A 31 -14.20 -5.87 -16.46
C THR A 31 -12.89 -6.53 -16.88
N ARG A 32 -12.69 -6.65 -18.20
CA ARG A 32 -11.61 -7.39 -18.86
C ARG A 32 -10.26 -6.69 -18.63
N TYR A 33 -9.52 -7.09 -17.59
CA TYR A 33 -8.09 -6.80 -17.39
C TYR A 33 -7.20 -7.96 -17.89
N SER A 34 -7.63 -8.65 -18.95
CA SER A 34 -6.89 -9.76 -19.53
C SER A 34 -5.81 -9.25 -20.48
N GLU A 35 -4.66 -8.85 -19.95
CA GLU A 35 -3.33 -8.88 -20.59
C GLU A 35 -2.30 -8.23 -19.64
N ILE A 36 -2.19 -8.77 -18.42
CA ILE A 36 -1.06 -8.44 -17.53
C ILE A 36 0.13 -9.25 -18.04
N VAL A 37 1.08 -8.59 -18.71
CA VAL A 37 2.36 -9.20 -19.07
C VAL A 37 3.32 -8.97 -17.90
N ASN A 38 3.69 -10.04 -17.20
CA ASN A 38 4.73 -10.00 -16.18
C ASN A 38 6.10 -9.92 -16.88
N CYS A 39 6.66 -8.72 -16.99
CA CYS A 39 8.01 -8.51 -17.52
C CYS A 39 9.04 -8.79 -16.43
N SER A 40 9.84 -9.85 -16.56
CA SER A 40 10.79 -10.34 -15.56
C SER A 40 12.17 -9.63 -15.55
N ALA A 41 12.29 -8.43 -16.09
CA ALA A 41 13.45 -7.58 -15.80
C ALA A 41 13.15 -6.86 -14.49
N LYS A 42 14.07 -6.90 -13.50
CA LYS A 42 13.91 -6.28 -12.18
C LYS A 42 13.61 -4.77 -12.31
N MET A 43 12.36 -4.42 -12.53
CA MET A 43 11.91 -3.04 -12.53
C MET A 43 11.85 -2.58 -11.09
N ASP A 44 12.21 -1.33 -10.86
CA ASP A 44 11.93 -0.66 -9.60
C ASP A 44 10.44 -0.85 -9.28
N ALA A 45 10.16 -1.38 -8.08
CA ALA A 45 8.80 -1.62 -7.62
C ALA A 45 8.30 -0.37 -6.91
N THR A 46 7.21 0.21 -7.39
CA THR A 46 6.68 1.47 -6.86
C THR A 46 5.29 1.28 -6.25
N VAL A 47 5.09 1.83 -5.05
CA VAL A 47 3.81 1.91 -4.36
C VAL A 47 3.44 3.38 -4.18
N SER A 48 2.22 3.74 -4.58
CA SER A 48 1.64 5.04 -4.27
C SER A 48 0.93 4.96 -2.94
N VAL A 49 1.24 5.89 -2.04
CA VAL A 49 0.67 6.00 -0.71
C VAL A 49 -0.03 7.34 -0.58
N TYR A 50 -1.30 7.30 -0.22
CA TYR A 50 -2.12 8.47 0.05
C TYR A 50 -2.43 8.53 1.54
N ARG A 51 -1.96 9.57 2.20
CA ARG A 51 -2.22 9.78 3.62
C ARG A 51 -3.35 10.77 3.80
N ARG A 52 -4.42 10.36 4.46
CA ARG A 52 -5.56 11.20 4.86
C ARG A 52 -5.53 11.41 6.37
N LYS A 53 -6.46 12.23 6.88
CA LYS A 53 -6.62 12.44 8.32
C LYS A 53 -7.02 11.17 9.08
N THR A 54 -7.78 10.29 8.44
CA THR A 54 -8.39 9.10 9.07
C THR A 54 -7.65 7.81 8.76
N ASP A 55 -7.00 7.74 7.61
CA ASP A 55 -6.37 6.52 7.12
C ASP A 55 -5.23 6.82 6.14
N LEU A 56 -4.53 5.74 5.79
CA LEU A 56 -3.51 5.66 4.77
C LEU A 56 -3.96 4.61 3.75
N ILE A 57 -3.99 4.99 2.47
CA ILE A 57 -4.29 4.09 1.36
C ILE A 57 -2.99 3.84 0.61
N ALA A 58 -2.58 2.59 0.46
CA ALA A 58 -1.40 2.22 -0.32
C ALA A 58 -1.80 1.34 -1.50
N VAL A 59 -1.26 1.63 -2.68
CA VAL A 59 -1.65 1.00 -3.95
C VAL A 59 -0.41 0.59 -4.72
N ALA A 60 -0.34 -0.67 -5.12
CA ALA A 60 0.70 -1.14 -6.02
C ALA A 60 0.57 -0.45 -7.39
N THR A 61 1.71 -0.01 -7.94
CA THR A 61 1.75 0.65 -9.24
C THR A 61 2.39 -0.25 -10.30
N GLY A 62 2.02 0.02 -11.53
CA GLY A 62 2.61 -0.55 -12.72
C GLY A 62 2.92 0.54 -13.73
N ARG A 63 3.14 0.13 -14.98
CA ARG A 63 3.30 1.07 -16.11
C ARG A 63 2.21 0.85 -17.13
N THR A 64 1.80 1.93 -17.76
CA THR A 64 0.99 1.82 -18.97
C THR A 64 1.85 1.36 -20.14
N THR A 65 1.21 0.90 -21.23
CA THR A 65 1.87 0.62 -22.52
C THR A 65 2.61 1.82 -23.12
N MET A 66 2.41 3.03 -22.59
CA MET A 66 3.13 4.26 -22.96
C MET A 66 4.20 4.67 -21.93
N GLY A 67 4.51 3.81 -20.95
CA GLY A 67 5.56 4.05 -19.95
C GLY A 67 5.16 4.97 -18.78
N VAL A 68 3.93 5.48 -18.75
CA VAL A 68 3.42 6.31 -17.64
C VAL A 68 3.09 5.42 -16.43
N GLY A 69 3.56 5.82 -15.24
CA GLY A 69 3.22 5.14 -13.97
C GLY A 69 1.73 5.20 -13.70
N PHE A 70 1.15 4.10 -13.24
CA PHE A 70 -0.29 3.98 -13.03
C PHE A 70 -0.60 3.05 -11.86
N GLU A 71 -1.64 3.36 -11.10
CA GLU A 71 -2.16 2.50 -10.05
C GLU A 71 -2.82 1.27 -10.67
N THR A 72 -2.22 0.09 -10.50
CA THR A 72 -2.73 -1.16 -11.07
C THR A 72 -3.44 -2.02 -10.03
N GLY A 73 -3.29 -1.69 -8.74
CA GLY A 73 -3.71 -2.56 -7.66
C GLY A 73 -2.76 -3.75 -7.49
N PRO A 74 -2.88 -4.52 -6.40
CA PRO A 74 -3.86 -4.39 -5.31
C PRO A 74 -3.65 -3.13 -4.47
N ALA A 75 -4.67 -2.79 -3.68
CA ALA A 75 -4.67 -1.67 -2.76
C ALA A 75 -5.01 -2.13 -1.34
N ILE A 76 -4.60 -1.35 -0.34
CA ILE A 76 -4.93 -1.54 1.07
C ILE A 76 -5.29 -0.20 1.71
N THR A 77 -6.16 -0.24 2.71
CA THR A 77 -6.46 0.89 3.59
C THR A 77 -6.10 0.53 5.03
N LEU A 78 -5.35 1.41 5.69
CA LEU A 78 -4.92 1.27 7.08
C LEU A 78 -5.38 2.49 7.90
N PRO A 79 -6.01 2.33 9.06
CA PRO A 79 -6.29 3.45 9.98
C PRO A 79 -5.01 4.22 10.37
N MET A 80 -5.10 5.53 10.60
CA MET A 80 -3.92 6.35 10.96
C MET A 80 -3.30 6.01 12.32
N ASP A 81 -4.01 5.29 13.20
CA ASP A 81 -3.50 4.76 14.48
C ASP A 81 -2.83 3.38 14.33
N THR A 82 -2.77 2.83 13.10
CA THR A 82 -2.01 1.61 12.81
C THR A 82 -0.54 1.81 13.16
N SER A 83 0.06 0.85 13.86
CA SER A 83 1.46 0.94 14.26
C SER A 83 2.40 1.06 13.05
N SER A 84 3.46 1.84 13.18
CA SER A 84 4.46 2.03 12.12
C SER A 84 5.00 0.71 11.57
N ASN A 85 5.32 -0.26 12.44
CA ASN A 85 5.76 -1.58 12.01
C ASN A 85 4.73 -2.27 11.08
N ARG A 86 3.44 -2.20 11.42
CA ARG A 86 2.38 -2.77 10.59
C ARG A 86 2.22 -2.03 9.27
N VAL A 87 2.26 -0.70 9.28
CA VAL A 87 2.22 0.12 8.05
C VAL A 87 3.35 -0.28 7.11
N GLY A 88 4.58 -0.33 7.60
CA GLY A 88 5.74 -0.70 6.79
C GLY A 88 5.65 -2.11 6.23
N GLN A 89 5.23 -3.09 7.04
CA GLN A 89 5.05 -4.47 6.59
C GLN A 89 4.04 -4.59 5.44
N GLU A 90 2.91 -3.90 5.53
CA GLU A 90 1.87 -3.99 4.51
C GLU A 90 2.27 -3.29 3.21
N VAL A 91 2.96 -2.14 3.29
CA VAL A 91 3.53 -1.48 2.10
C VAL A 91 4.59 -2.35 1.42
N ILE A 92 5.46 -3.02 2.20
CA ILE A 92 6.49 -3.91 1.64
C ILE A 92 5.86 -5.07 0.85
N LYS A 93 4.76 -5.65 1.33
CA LYS A 93 4.04 -6.72 0.61
C LYS A 93 3.50 -6.28 -0.74
N LEU A 94 3.12 -5.01 -0.89
CA LEU A 94 2.60 -4.49 -2.16
C LEU A 94 3.65 -4.48 -3.27
N PHE A 95 4.94 -4.40 -2.94
CA PHE A 95 5.99 -4.44 -3.97
C PHE A 95 5.98 -5.73 -4.79
N ASP A 96 5.53 -6.84 -4.22
CA ASP A 96 5.49 -8.13 -4.92
C ASP A 96 4.37 -8.18 -5.97
N ALA A 97 3.45 -7.21 -5.94
CA ALA A 97 2.39 -7.03 -6.92
C ALA A 97 2.63 -5.86 -7.88
N CYS A 98 3.77 -5.16 -7.75
CA CYS A 98 4.17 -4.10 -8.67
C CYS A 98 4.67 -4.66 -10.01
N GLY A 99 4.72 -3.79 -11.02
CA GLY A 99 5.35 -4.11 -12.30
C GLY A 99 4.42 -4.66 -13.39
N ALA A 100 3.11 -4.71 -13.13
CA ALA A 100 2.14 -4.97 -14.17
C ALA A 100 2.24 -3.92 -15.28
N THR A 101 2.26 -4.37 -16.54
CA THR A 101 2.03 -3.48 -17.68
C THR A 101 0.54 -3.51 -18.04
N VAL A 102 -0.10 -2.35 -18.07
CA VAL A 102 -1.53 -2.20 -18.41
C VAL A 102 -1.71 -1.32 -19.64
N LYS A 103 -2.83 -1.47 -20.35
CA LYS A 103 -3.15 -0.57 -21.46
C LYS A 103 -3.24 0.88 -20.97
N HIS A 104 -2.65 1.82 -21.70
CA HIS A 104 -2.77 3.24 -21.39
C HIS A 104 -4.26 3.67 -21.41
N PRO A 105 -4.81 4.18 -20.30
CA PRO A 105 -6.22 4.52 -20.23
C PRO A 105 -6.51 5.78 -21.05
N LYS A 106 -7.72 5.89 -21.59
CA LYS A 106 -8.17 7.12 -22.26
C LYS A 106 -8.48 8.24 -21.26
N THR A 107 -8.74 7.87 -20.01
CA THR A 107 -9.13 8.77 -18.90
C THR A 107 -8.45 8.31 -17.61
N PHE A 108 -7.75 9.22 -16.93
CA PHE A 108 -7.16 8.95 -15.61
C PHE A 108 -8.17 9.26 -14.49
N GLY A 109 -8.10 8.51 -13.39
CA GLY A 109 -8.94 8.77 -12.20
C GLY A 109 -10.43 8.44 -12.35
N GLY A 110 -10.76 7.47 -13.20
CA GLY A 110 -12.12 6.91 -13.30
C GLY A 110 -12.49 6.02 -12.11
N PRO A 111 -13.76 5.57 -12.00
CA PRO A 111 -14.26 4.77 -10.88
C PRO A 111 -13.57 3.40 -10.70
N GLU A 112 -12.83 2.95 -11.70
CA GLU A 112 -12.01 1.74 -11.63
C GLU A 112 -10.66 1.96 -10.92
N SER A 113 -10.32 3.20 -10.58
CA SER A 113 -9.08 3.51 -9.87
C SER A 113 -9.09 2.85 -8.47
N PRO A 114 -8.07 2.03 -8.15
CA PRO A 114 -8.02 1.34 -6.86
C PRO A 114 -8.05 2.29 -5.66
N VAL A 115 -7.40 3.46 -5.75
CA VAL A 115 -7.44 4.43 -4.65
C VAL A 115 -8.85 4.99 -4.43
N LEU A 116 -9.62 5.23 -5.49
CA LEU A 116 -11.00 5.73 -5.37
C LEU A 116 -11.93 4.68 -4.75
N GLN A 117 -11.72 3.41 -5.08
CA GLN A 117 -12.47 2.29 -4.50
C GLN A 117 -12.20 2.16 -2.99
N GLU A 118 -10.92 2.15 -2.60
CA GLU A 118 -10.50 2.12 -1.19
C GLU A 118 -10.99 3.36 -0.42
N ALA A 119 -10.91 4.52 -1.04
CA ALA A 119 -11.38 5.78 -0.45
C ALA A 119 -12.90 5.91 -0.40
N ARG A 120 -13.65 4.99 -1.03
CA ARG A 120 -15.11 4.97 -1.18
C ARG A 120 -15.65 6.26 -1.82
N CYS A 121 -14.97 6.75 -2.86
CA CYS A 121 -15.40 7.90 -3.63
C CYS A 121 -15.50 7.54 -5.12
N SER A 122 -16.43 8.18 -5.84
CA SER A 122 -16.67 7.89 -7.26
C SER A 122 -15.81 8.74 -8.19
N ARG A 123 -15.19 9.81 -7.68
CA ARG A 123 -14.50 10.81 -8.49
C ARG A 123 -13.26 11.36 -7.80
N TRP A 124 -12.22 11.61 -8.58
CA TRP A 124 -10.96 12.21 -8.11
C TRP A 124 -11.12 13.55 -7.38
N PRO A 125 -11.93 14.53 -7.83
CA PRO A 125 -12.15 15.76 -7.07
C PRO A 125 -12.70 15.52 -5.65
N ASP A 126 -13.55 14.51 -5.45
CA ASP A 126 -14.09 14.18 -4.13
C ASP A 126 -13.02 13.58 -3.22
N PHE A 127 -12.16 12.73 -3.77
CA PHE A 127 -10.97 12.26 -3.07
C PHE A 127 -10.07 13.42 -2.62
N MET A 128 -9.77 14.35 -3.52
CA MET A 128 -8.88 15.49 -3.25
C MET A 128 -9.45 16.50 -2.22
N ARG A 129 -10.77 16.49 -1.97
CA ARG A 129 -11.39 17.30 -0.88
C ARG A 129 -10.95 16.85 0.51
N SER A 130 -10.60 15.57 0.68
CA SER A 130 -10.03 15.06 1.94
C SER A 130 -8.62 15.60 2.23
N ARG A 131 -8.04 16.34 1.28
CA ARG A 131 -6.69 16.88 1.31
C ARG A 131 -5.62 15.81 1.60
N PRO A 132 -5.55 14.73 0.80
CA PRO A 132 -4.54 13.71 1.01
C PRO A 132 -3.15 14.26 0.71
N ASP A 133 -2.15 13.76 1.43
CA ASP A 133 -0.75 13.80 0.99
C ASP A 133 -0.51 12.65 0.03
N HIS A 134 0.36 12.84 -0.96
CA HIS A 134 0.79 11.77 -1.86
C HIS A 134 2.28 11.50 -1.65
N ILE A 135 2.59 10.23 -1.46
CA ILE A 135 3.93 9.74 -1.19
C ILE A 135 4.18 8.59 -2.16
N THR A 136 5.31 8.61 -2.84
CA THR A 136 5.74 7.49 -3.68
C THR A 136 6.83 6.73 -2.95
N VAL A 137 6.67 5.42 -2.82
CA VAL A 137 7.68 4.54 -2.24
C VAL A 137 8.22 3.65 -3.35
N THR A 138 9.51 3.76 -3.65
CA THR A 138 10.17 2.99 -4.71
C THR A 138 11.24 2.09 -4.11
N ARG A 139 11.11 0.79 -4.32
CA ARG A 139 12.10 -0.23 -3.94
C ARG A 139 12.97 -0.56 -5.14
N THR A 140 14.28 -0.38 -4.97
CA THR A 140 15.32 -0.83 -5.91
C THR A 140 16.04 -2.05 -5.33
N ASP A 141 17.05 -2.56 -6.03
CA ASP A 141 17.93 -3.61 -5.50
C ASP A 141 18.86 -3.12 -4.36
N ALA A 142 19.00 -1.81 -4.16
CA ALA A 142 19.97 -1.23 -3.24
C ALA A 142 19.33 -0.47 -2.07
N PHE A 143 18.15 0.13 -2.26
CA PHE A 143 17.51 0.98 -1.25
C PHE A 143 16.00 1.09 -1.46
N ILE A 144 15.33 1.66 -0.46
CA ILE A 144 13.95 2.14 -0.55
C ILE A 144 13.97 3.68 -0.55
N ARG A 145 13.41 4.29 -1.58
CA ARG A 145 13.27 5.74 -1.71
C ARG A 145 11.82 6.16 -1.49
N VAL A 146 11.62 7.11 -0.58
CA VAL A 146 10.32 7.69 -0.25
C VAL A 146 10.31 9.14 -0.72
N GLU A 147 9.45 9.47 -1.68
CA GLU A 147 9.33 10.79 -2.29
C GLU A 147 7.99 11.43 -1.91
N PHE A 148 8.03 12.65 -1.38
CA PHE A 148 6.86 13.39 -0.95
C PHE A 148 6.44 14.39 -2.03
N TRP A 149 5.18 14.30 -2.44
CA TRP A 149 4.63 15.13 -3.50
C TRP A 149 3.85 16.29 -2.92
N ARG A 150 3.91 17.44 -3.59
CA ARG A 150 3.13 18.63 -3.23
C ARG A 150 1.86 18.68 -4.05
N ARG A 151 0.80 19.24 -3.48
CA ARG A 151 -0.42 19.53 -4.24
C ARG A 151 -0.20 20.74 -5.13
N ASP A 152 -0.61 20.62 -6.39
CA ASP A 152 -0.49 21.68 -7.41
C ASP A 152 -1.85 22.33 -7.77
N GLY A 153 -2.89 22.05 -6.97
CA GLY A 153 -4.26 22.49 -7.17
C GLY A 153 -5.14 21.54 -7.98
N ARG A 154 -4.57 20.63 -8.79
CA ARG A 154 -5.32 19.64 -9.60
C ARG A 154 -5.02 18.20 -9.23
N GLY A 155 -3.85 17.95 -8.66
CA GLY A 155 -3.39 16.64 -8.22
C GLY A 155 -2.14 16.81 -7.36
N PHE A 156 -1.06 16.19 -7.83
CA PHE A 156 0.22 16.13 -7.15
C PHE A 156 1.35 16.36 -8.14
N ALA A 157 2.35 17.15 -7.74
CA ALA A 157 3.58 17.38 -8.47
C ALA A 157 4.79 17.11 -7.55
N PRO A 158 5.95 16.73 -8.11
CA PRO A 158 7.17 16.62 -7.32
C PRO A 158 7.50 17.94 -6.63
N ALA A 159 8.02 17.89 -5.40
CA ALA A 159 8.55 19.07 -4.75
C ALA A 159 9.79 19.59 -5.50
N ASN A 160 10.02 20.91 -5.47
CA ASN A 160 11.26 21.54 -5.91
C ASN A 160 11.79 22.46 -4.79
N PRO A 161 12.89 22.11 -4.10
CA PRO A 161 13.69 20.90 -4.29
C PRO A 161 12.93 19.61 -3.95
N PRO A 162 13.31 18.44 -4.50
CA PRO A 162 12.71 17.16 -4.17
C PRO A 162 12.78 16.90 -2.67
N ASP A 163 11.70 16.36 -2.15
CA ASP A 163 11.58 16.08 -0.73
C ASP A 163 11.55 14.56 -0.53
N THR A 164 12.72 14.02 -0.16
CA THR A 164 12.99 12.58 -0.30
C THR A 164 13.68 12.03 0.95
N VAL A 165 13.31 10.81 1.33
CA VAL A 165 14.00 10.01 2.34
C VAL A 165 14.49 8.72 1.68
N VAL A 166 15.72 8.31 1.97
CA VAL A 166 16.29 7.04 1.49
C VAL A 166 16.53 6.15 2.70
N LEU A 167 16.08 4.91 2.62
CA LEU A 167 16.29 3.86 3.61
C LEU A 167 17.09 2.73 2.98
N ASP A 168 17.89 2.03 3.78
CA ASP A 168 18.55 0.81 3.35
C ASP A 168 17.52 -0.24 2.90
N TYR A 169 17.90 -1.08 1.94
CA TYR A 169 16.99 -2.10 1.39
C TYR A 169 16.46 -3.06 2.46
N ASP A 170 17.30 -3.39 3.44
CA ASP A 170 17.01 -4.30 4.56
C ASP A 170 16.59 -3.56 5.84
N ALA A 171 16.30 -2.26 5.75
CA ALA A 171 15.81 -1.49 6.88
C ALA A 171 14.57 -2.16 7.51
N PRO A 172 14.47 -2.22 8.85
CA PRO A 172 13.29 -2.76 9.51
C PRO A 172 12.00 -2.11 9.01
N PRO A 173 10.90 -2.86 8.80
CA PRO A 173 9.66 -2.29 8.27
C PRO A 173 9.15 -1.07 9.04
N GLU A 174 9.37 -1.04 10.36
CA GLU A 174 9.05 0.09 11.21
C GLU A 174 9.70 1.41 10.77
N HIS A 175 10.90 1.40 10.17
CA HIS A 175 11.53 2.62 9.65
C HIS A 175 10.72 3.22 8.51
N LEU A 176 10.31 2.40 7.54
CA LEU A 176 9.42 2.84 6.45
C LEU A 176 8.09 3.34 7.01
N GLY A 177 7.49 2.59 7.94
CA GLY A 177 6.27 2.99 8.61
C GLY A 177 6.38 4.36 9.29
N ASN A 178 7.45 4.59 10.05
CA ASN A 178 7.74 5.84 10.74
C ASN A 178 7.85 7.03 9.77
N VAL A 179 8.45 6.83 8.59
CA VAL A 179 8.52 7.87 7.56
C VAL A 179 7.14 8.19 7.00
N LEU A 180 6.33 7.17 6.72
CA LEU A 180 4.99 7.34 6.14
C LEU A 180 4.00 8.01 7.12
N VAL A 181 4.02 7.64 8.39
CA VAL A 181 3.14 8.23 9.41
C VAL A 181 3.69 9.54 10.01
N GLY A 182 5.01 9.67 10.11
CA GLY A 182 5.67 10.65 11.00
C GLY A 182 5.70 12.10 10.50
N ARG A 183 5.62 12.35 9.19
CA ARG A 183 5.78 13.71 8.65
C ARG A 183 4.69 14.73 9.01
N SER A 184 3.56 14.29 9.57
CA SER A 184 2.53 15.21 10.04
C SER A 184 3.01 16.17 11.15
N LYS A 185 4.13 15.89 11.85
CA LYS A 185 4.58 16.75 12.96
C LYS A 185 5.23 18.08 12.54
N LYS A 186 5.88 18.17 11.37
CA LYS A 186 6.46 19.45 10.91
C LYS A 186 5.39 20.35 10.27
N ASP A 187 4.45 19.74 9.54
CA ASP A 187 3.35 20.45 8.89
C ASP A 187 2.27 20.93 9.87
N ASN A 188 2.02 20.20 10.98
CA ASN A 188 1.11 20.65 12.04
C ASN A 188 1.65 21.88 12.80
N ALA A 189 2.98 22.06 12.85
CA ALA A 189 3.59 23.24 13.47
C ALA A 189 3.48 24.48 12.56
N GLU A 190 3.59 24.31 11.24
CA GLU A 190 3.45 25.42 10.28
C GLU A 190 1.98 25.79 9.99
N GLN A 191 1.05 24.82 10.00
CA GLN A 191 -0.40 25.08 9.87
C GLN A 191 -1.05 25.64 11.14
N ALA A 192 -0.48 25.41 12.33
CA ALA A 192 -0.92 26.07 13.56
C ALA A 192 -0.37 27.51 13.69
N ALA A 193 0.62 27.88 12.88
CA ALA A 193 1.25 29.19 12.84
C ALA A 193 0.75 30.11 11.70
N SER A 194 -0.20 29.62 10.88
CA SER A 194 -0.83 30.34 9.76
C SER A 194 -2.33 30.52 10.00
#